data_AF-A0A318J7X4-F1
#
_entry.id   AF-A0A318J7X4-F1
#
_cell.length_a   1.000
_cell.length_b   1.000
_cell.length_c   1.000
_cell.angle_alpha   90.00
_cell.angle_beta   90.00
_cell.angle_gamma   90.00
#
_symmetry.space_group_name_H-M   'P 1'
#
loop_
_entity.id
_entity.type
_entity.pdbx_description
1 polymer ?
#
loop_
_entity_poly.entity_id
_entity_poly.type
_entity_poly.pdbx_seq_one_letter_code
_entity_poly.pdbx_strand_id
1 'polypeptide(L)'
;MIKIQITTVAELGEVIRATRKANNIRLDDVASMAGLSPVFVGDVEYGKSTVQMGRVLQLLRELGLKLVVDVPVSTMPELQKIHERGGLVRPGMRKNQPDLEK
;
A
#
# COMPACT_ATOMS: atom_id res chain seq x y z
N MET A 1 10.91 2.28 -16.75
CA MET A 1 10.64 2.21 -15.30
C MET A 1 11.87 1.65 -14.61
N ILE A 2 12.24 2.18 -13.45
CA ILE A 2 13.35 1.70 -12.63
C ILE A 2 12.76 1.01 -11.40
N LYS A 3 13.38 -0.08 -10.93
CA LYS A 3 13.02 -0.74 -9.67
C LYS A 3 13.99 -0.28 -8.58
N ILE A 4 13.44 0.15 -7.45
CA ILE A 4 14.22 0.54 -6.27
C ILE A 4 13.94 -0.50 -5.19
N GLN A 5 14.99 -1.11 -4.64
CA GLN A 5 14.85 -2.01 -3.51
C GLN A 5 14.65 -1.19 -2.24
N ILE A 6 13.59 -1.48 -1.51
CA ILE A 6 13.23 -0.84 -0.25
C ILE A 6 13.43 -1.84 0.87
N THR A 7 14.22 -1.45 1.87
CA THR A 7 14.53 -2.23 3.07
C THR A 7 13.99 -1.57 4.34
N THR A 8 13.73 -0.25 4.32
CA THR A 8 13.18 0.49 5.46
C THR A 8 11.97 1.35 5.09
N VAL A 9 11.18 1.73 6.10
CA VAL A 9 10.03 2.64 5.92
C VAL A 9 10.49 4.05 5.51
N ALA A 10 11.68 4.47 5.95
CA ALA A 10 12.28 5.75 5.57
C ALA A 10 12.59 5.80 4.07
N GLU A 11 13.23 4.76 3.53
CA GLU A 11 13.50 4.65 2.09
C GLU A 11 12.22 4.69 1.25
N LEU A 12 11.14 4.04 1.72
CA LEU A 12 9.84 4.15 1.05
C LEU A 12 9.31 5.59 1.06
N GLY A 13 9.40 6.26 2.20
CA GLY A 13 8.99 7.67 2.36
C GLY A 13 9.76 8.61 1.43
N GLU A 14 11.06 8.40 1.28
CA GLU A 14 11.92 9.15 0.36
C GLU A 14 11.48 8.99 -1.09
N VAL A 15 11.21 7.76 -1.53
CA VAL A 15 10.74 7.48 -2.90
C VAL A 15 9.37 8.12 -3.15
N ILE A 16 8.45 8.03 -2.18
CA ILE A 16 7.12 8.67 -2.26
C ILE A 16 7.27 10.18 -2.42
N ARG A 17 8.08 10.82 -1.55
CA ARG A 17 8.33 12.25 -1.59
C ARG A 17 9.00 12.70 -2.88
N ALA A 18 10.00 11.96 -3.35
CA ALA A 18 10.68 12.23 -4.60
C ALA A 18 9.72 12.17 -5.79
N THR A 19 8.86 11.15 -5.83
CA THR A 19 7.84 10.98 -6.87
C THR A 19 6.85 12.14 -6.86
N ARG A 20 6.33 12.51 -5.68
CA ARG A 20 5.41 13.65 -5.55
C ARG A 20 6.03 14.95 -6.04
N LYS A 21 7.28 15.23 -5.63
CA LYS A 21 8.01 16.44 -6.05
C LYS A 21 8.30 16.45 -7.55
N ALA A 22 8.69 15.31 -8.12
CA ALA A 22 8.91 15.18 -9.57
C ALA A 22 7.64 15.50 -10.38
N ASN A 23 6.47 15.20 -9.81
CA ASN A 23 5.17 15.52 -10.41
C ASN A 23 4.66 16.93 -10.08
N ASN A 24 5.42 17.75 -9.33
CA ASN A 24 5.03 19.09 -8.87
C ASN A 24 3.72 19.14 -8.05
N ILE A 25 3.38 18.06 -7.33
CA ILE A 25 2.16 17.97 -6.53
C ILE A 25 2.44 18.46 -5.10
N ARG A 26 1.57 19.30 -4.54
CA ARG A 26 1.70 19.72 -3.13
C ARG A 26 1.28 18.57 -2.21
N LEU A 27 1.78 18.63 -0.98
CA LEU A 27 1.48 17.59 0.02
C LEU A 27 -0.03 17.55 0.34
N ASP A 28 -0.67 18.71 0.44
CA ASP A 28 -2.13 18.81 0.67
C ASP A 28 -2.93 18.26 -0.51
N ASP A 29 -2.49 18.52 -1.75
CA ASP A 29 -3.19 18.07 -2.96
C ASP A 29 -3.22 16.54 -3.04
N VAL A 30 -2.06 15.87 -2.87
CA VAL A 30 -2.02 14.40 -2.89
C VAL A 30 -2.80 13.80 -1.72
N ALA A 31 -2.81 14.47 -0.56
CA ALA A 31 -3.58 14.02 0.58
C ALA A 31 -5.07 14.05 0.26
N SER A 32 -5.56 15.17 -0.29
CA SER A 32 -6.96 15.30 -0.73
C SER A 32 -7.33 14.30 -1.82
N MET A 33 -6.50 14.14 -2.86
CA MET A 33 -6.72 13.20 -3.95
C MET A 33 -6.79 11.75 -3.45
N ALA A 34 -5.87 11.37 -2.55
CA ALA A 34 -5.83 10.04 -1.98
C ALA A 34 -6.88 9.82 -0.87
N GLY A 35 -7.65 10.84 -0.44
CA GLY A 35 -8.57 10.72 0.69
C GLY A 35 -7.86 10.49 2.04
N LEU A 36 -6.66 11.05 2.21
CA LEU A 36 -5.79 10.95 3.38
C LEU A 36 -5.61 12.33 4.04
N SER A 37 -5.13 12.36 5.29
CA SER A 37 -4.77 13.64 5.93
C SER A 37 -3.37 14.09 5.50
N PRO A 38 -3.12 15.41 5.37
CA PRO A 38 -1.78 15.93 5.12
C PRO A 38 -0.75 15.44 6.16
N VAL A 39 -1.16 15.39 7.43
CA VAL A 39 -0.32 14.86 8.51
C VAL A 39 0.08 13.40 8.25
N PHE A 40 -0.85 12.56 7.79
CA PHE A 40 -0.54 11.17 7.45
C PHE A 40 0.42 11.07 6.28
N VAL A 41 0.21 11.84 5.20
CA VAL A 41 1.13 11.85 4.05
C VAL A 41 2.52 12.31 4.49
N GLY A 42 2.61 13.34 5.34
CA GLY A 42 3.84 13.79 5.96
C GLY A 42 4.53 12.68 6.77
N ASP A 43 3.79 12.03 7.67
CA ASP A 43 4.30 10.91 8.48
C ASP A 43 4.89 9.79 7.60
N VAL A 44 4.25 9.47 6.47
CA VAL A 44 4.76 8.49 5.50
C VAL A 44 6.03 9.00 4.81
N GLU A 45 6.05 10.25 4.33
CA GLU A 45 7.24 10.86 3.68
C GLU A 45 8.45 10.98 4.61
N TYR A 46 8.22 11.07 5.93
CA TYR A 46 9.27 11.08 6.95
C TYR A 46 9.60 9.69 7.51
N GLY A 47 8.97 8.63 6.99
CA GLY A 47 9.34 7.25 7.33
C GLY A 47 8.83 6.75 8.67
N LYS A 48 7.75 7.31 9.22
CA LYS A 48 7.17 6.87 10.50
C LYS A 48 6.81 5.38 10.43
N SER A 49 7.40 4.57 11.31
CA SER A 49 7.26 3.11 11.28
C SER A 49 5.86 2.59 11.61
N THR A 50 5.03 3.41 12.27
CA THR A 50 3.68 3.04 12.75
C THR A 50 2.56 3.45 11.80
N VAL A 51 2.87 3.85 10.56
CA VAL A 51 1.86 4.19 9.56
C VAL A 51 1.03 2.96 9.17
N GLN A 52 -0.26 3.17 8.96
CA GLN A 52 -1.17 2.10 8.54
C GLN A 52 -0.88 1.69 7.10
N MET A 53 -0.38 0.47 6.89
CA MET A 53 0.03 -0.02 5.56
C MET A 53 -1.08 0.06 4.51
N GLY A 54 -2.34 -0.20 4.88
CA GLY A 54 -3.46 -0.08 3.94
C GLY A 54 -3.61 1.33 3.34
N ARG A 55 -3.37 2.37 4.16
CA ARG A 55 -3.36 3.76 3.71
C ARG A 55 -2.11 4.12 2.91
N VAL A 56 -0.97 3.50 3.22
CA VAL A 56 0.24 3.63 2.39
C VAL A 56 -0.02 3.09 0.99
N LEU A 57 -0.66 1.91 0.86
CA LEU A 57 -1.02 1.34 -0.44
C LEU A 57 -1.99 2.25 -1.21
N GLN A 58 -2.89 2.94 -0.51
CA GLN A 58 -3.78 3.94 -1.11
C GLN A 58 -2.99 5.14 -1.68
N LEU A 59 -2.07 5.68 -0.90
CA LEU A 59 -1.19 6.77 -1.36
C LEU A 59 -0.31 6.34 -2.56
N LEU A 60 0.24 5.13 -2.54
CA LEU A 60 1.04 4.61 -3.65
C LEU A 60 0.22 4.53 -4.94
N ARG A 61 -1.03 4.04 -4.87
CA ARG A 61 -1.93 3.99 -6.03
C ARG A 61 -2.20 5.38 -6.61
N GLU A 62 -2.45 6.37 -5.75
CA GLU A 62 -2.71 7.74 -6.17
C GLU A 62 -1.50 8.36 -6.90
N LEU A 63 -0.29 8.06 -6.43
CA LEU A 63 0.96 8.52 -7.06
C LEU A 63 1.38 7.69 -8.27
N GLY A 64 0.60 6.67 -8.68
CA GLY A 64 0.94 5.77 -9.78
C GLY A 64 2.10 4.81 -9.48
N LEU A 65 2.44 4.64 -8.19
CA LEU A 65 3.50 3.75 -7.72
C LEU A 65 2.96 2.33 -7.52
N LYS A 66 3.76 1.32 -7.90
CA LYS A 66 3.42 -0.09 -7.76
C LYS A 66 4.29 -0.73 -6.68
N LEU A 67 3.66 -1.29 -5.65
CA LEU A 67 4.34 -2.18 -4.71
C LEU A 67 4.37 -3.59 -5.30
N VAL A 68 5.57 -4.12 -5.50
CA VAL A 68 5.79 -5.48 -6.02
C VAL A 68 6.59 -6.26 -5.00
N VAL A 69 6.20 -7.49 -4.74
CA VAL A 69 6.91 -8.42 -3.86
C VAL A 69 7.55 -9.49 -4.73
N ASP A 70 8.87 -9.66 -4.58
CA ASP A 70 9.59 -10.76 -5.21
C ASP A 70 9.39 -12.03 -4.36
N VAL A 71 8.94 -13.10 -4.99
CA VAL A 71 8.57 -14.35 -4.31
C VAL A 71 9.14 -15.55 -5.06
N PRO A 72 9.58 -16.61 -4.36
CA PRO A 72 10.03 -17.82 -5.02
C PRO A 72 8.86 -18.53 -5.71
N VAL A 73 9.15 -19.24 -6.81
CA VAL A 73 8.14 -19.98 -7.59
C VAL A 73 7.39 -21.01 -6.74
N SER A 74 8.06 -21.56 -5.71
CA SER A 74 7.47 -22.48 -4.74
C SER A 74 6.29 -21.90 -3.96
N THR A 75 6.10 -20.57 -3.92
CA THR A 75 4.96 -19.91 -3.28
C THR A 75 3.68 -20.00 -4.11
N MET A 76 3.77 -20.18 -5.43
CA MET A 76 2.62 -20.13 -6.36
C MET A 76 1.51 -21.12 -6.01
N PRO A 77 1.79 -22.41 -5.69
CA PRO A 77 0.73 -23.36 -5.37
C PRO A 77 -0.08 -22.95 -4.13
N GLU A 78 0.56 -22.38 -3.12
CA GLU A 78 -0.12 -21.93 -1.89
C GLU A 78 -0.94 -20.67 -2.14
N LEU A 79 -0.42 -19.72 -2.93
CA LEU A 79 -1.15 -18.51 -3.29
C LEU A 79 -2.43 -18.86 -4.09
N GLN A 80 -2.33 -19.81 -5.02
CA GLN A 80 -3.47 -20.27 -5.80
C GLN A 80 -4.55 -20.90 -4.91
N LYS A 81 -4.17 -21.79 -3.97
CA LYS A 81 -5.11 -22.38 -2.99
C LYS A 81 -5.81 -21.32 -2.15
N ILE A 82 -5.11 -20.24 -1.78
CA ILE A 82 -5.71 -19.14 -1.02
C ILE A 82 -6.76 -18.39 -1.87
N HIS A 83 -6.45 -18.12 -3.14
CA HIS A 83 -7.39 -17.47 -4.06
C HIS A 83 -8.63 -18.33 -4.35
N GLU A 84 -8.45 -19.64 -4.58
CA GLU A 84 -9.55 -20.58 -4.82
C GLU A 84 -10.53 -20.65 -3.63
N ARG A 85 -10.05 -20.41 -2.42
CA ARG A 85 -10.86 -20.36 -1.19
C ARG A 85 -11.53 -19.01 -0.94
N GLY A 86 -11.39 -18.05 -1.86
CA GLY A 86 -11.93 -16.69 -1.71
C GLY A 86 -11.08 -15.78 -0.81
N GLY A 87 -9.82 -16.12 -0.55
CA GLY A 87 -8.89 -15.33 0.26
C GLY A 87 -8.83 -15.74 1.74
N LEU A 88 -8.08 -14.95 2.52
CA LEU A 88 -7.90 -15.16 3.96
C LEU A 88 -8.96 -14.37 4.73
N VAL A 89 -9.82 -15.07 5.48
CA VAL A 89 -10.74 -14.43 6.43
C VAL A 89 -10.35 -14.82 7.84
N ARG A 90 -10.16 -13.82 8.71
CA ARG A 90 -9.86 -14.07 10.12
C ARG A 90 -11.03 -14.85 10.75
N PRO A 91 -10.81 -15.95 11.51
CA PRO A 91 -11.88 -16.79 12.03
C PRO A 91 -13.00 -16.06 12.79
N GLY A 92 -12.66 -14.99 13.53
CA GLY A 92 -13.63 -14.17 14.25
C GLY A 92 -14.43 -13.17 13.40
N MET A 93 -13.99 -12.90 12.17
CA MET A 93 -14.62 -11.92 11.27
C MET A 93 -15.68 -12.55 10.36
N ARG A 94 -15.67 -13.88 10.19
CA ARG A 94 -16.66 -14.63 9.40
C ARG A 94 -18.10 -14.46 9.89
N LYS A 95 -18.32 -14.16 11.18
CA LYS A 95 -19.67 -14.03 11.76
C LYS A 95 -20.39 -12.73 11.38
N ASN A 96 -19.66 -11.70 10.92
CA ASN A 96 -20.20 -10.35 10.72
C ASN A 96 -20.10 -9.84 9.27
N GLN A 97 -19.82 -10.73 8.31
CA GLN A 97 -19.80 -10.36 6.91
C GLN A 97 -21.20 -10.64 6.32
N PRO A 98 -22.06 -9.62 6.10
CA PRO A 98 -23.26 -9.84 5.31
C PRO A 98 -22.81 -10.30 3.93
N ASP A 99 -23.47 -11.33 3.41
CA ASP A 99 -23.21 -11.93 2.11
C ASP A 99 -23.11 -10.82 1.05
N LEU A 100 -21.88 -10.46 0.65
CA LEU A 100 -21.66 -9.57 -0.47
C LEU A 100 -22.08 -10.36 -1.71
N GLU A 101 -23.09 -9.82 -2.38
CA GLU A 101 -23.89 -10.42 -3.43
C GLU A 101 -23.09 -11.11 -4.54
N LYS A 102 -23.74 -12.13 -5.11
CA LYS A 102 -23.29 -12.95 -6.27
C LYS A 102 -22.92 -12.12 -7.48
#